data_AF-A0A2W4NJB0-F1
#
_entry.id   AF-A0A2W4NJB0-F1
#
_cell.length_a   1.000
_cell.length_b   1.000
_cell.length_c   1.000
_cell.angle_alpha   90.00
_cell.angle_beta   90.00
_cell.angle_gamma   90.00
#
_symmetry.space_group_name_H-M   'P 1'
#
loop_
_entity.id
_entity.type
_entity.pdbx_description
1 polymer ?
#
loop_
_entity_poly.entity_id
_entity_poly.type
_entity_poly.pdbx_seq_one_letter_code
_entity_poly.pdbx_strand_id
1 'polypeptide(L)'
;EGKTEFPLTGGDGVWSEVPVSNHRCELSIMFSDDDGKTWTEPAVIARCTDRMPAMKPVGGGRDISYPYLFEGKPGELWITIWRGEQRIKLYEKDFVN
;
A
#
# COMPACT_ATOMS: atom_id res chain seq x y z
N GLU A 1 -4.30 -10.17 9.43
CA GLU A 1 -3.26 -9.33 10.06
C GLU A 1 -2.47 -10.17 11.06
N GLY A 2 -1.21 -9.81 11.34
CA GLY A 2 -0.40 -10.51 12.34
C GLY A 2 0.24 -11.83 11.87
N LYS A 3 0.44 -12.03 10.56
CA LYS A 3 1.26 -13.15 10.07
C LYS A 3 2.74 -12.74 10.05
N THR A 4 3.61 -13.64 10.51
CA THR A 4 5.07 -13.45 10.51
C THR A 4 5.76 -13.99 9.27
N GLU A 5 4.99 -14.51 8.30
CA GLU A 5 5.49 -15.11 7.07
C GLU A 5 4.68 -14.67 5.85
N PHE A 6 5.36 -14.58 4.70
CA PHE A 6 4.78 -14.24 3.41
C PHE A 6 5.55 -14.97 2.30
N PRO A 7 4.90 -15.39 1.20
CA PRO A 7 5.57 -16.10 0.12
C PRO A 7 6.76 -15.33 -0.46
N LEU A 8 7.89 -16.03 -0.65
CA LEU A 8 9.07 -15.45 -1.26
C LEU A 8 8.91 -15.33 -2.78
N THR A 9 9.31 -14.20 -3.33
CA THR A 9 9.28 -13.89 -4.78
C THR A 9 10.51 -13.07 -5.17
N GLY A 10 10.83 -12.98 -6.47
CA GLY A 10 12.07 -12.36 -6.98
C GLY A 10 13.18 -13.40 -7.22
N GLY A 11 14.43 -12.96 -7.40
CA GLY A 11 15.54 -13.85 -7.77
C GLY A 11 15.54 -14.27 -9.24
N ASP A 12 14.69 -13.66 -10.06
CA ASP A 12 14.50 -13.88 -11.49
C ASP A 12 14.99 -12.69 -12.34
N GLY A 13 15.82 -11.82 -11.75
CA GLY A 13 16.28 -10.58 -12.37
C GLY A 13 15.27 -9.43 -12.27
N VAL A 14 14.18 -9.61 -11.52
CA VAL A 14 13.14 -8.61 -11.30
C VAL A 14 12.96 -8.38 -9.79
N TRP A 15 12.85 -7.12 -9.36
CA TRP A 15 12.63 -6.66 -7.97
C TRP A 15 13.77 -6.86 -6.98
N SER A 16 14.33 -8.07 -6.87
CA SER A 16 15.38 -8.44 -5.91
C SER A 16 16.33 -9.49 -6.50
N GLU A 17 17.59 -9.47 -6.05
CA GLU A 17 18.63 -10.43 -6.48
C GLU A 17 18.33 -11.86 -6.00
N VAL A 18 17.72 -12.00 -4.83
CA VAL A 18 17.30 -13.29 -4.25
C VAL A 18 15.81 -13.25 -3.88
N PRO A 19 15.12 -14.40 -3.72
CA PRO A 19 13.72 -14.40 -3.29
C PRO A 19 13.54 -13.77 -1.91
N VAL A 20 12.63 -12.81 -1.80
CA VAL A 20 12.29 -12.10 -0.55
C VAL A 20 10.77 -11.98 -0.38
N SER A 21 10.32 -11.64 0.83
CA SER A 21 8.91 -11.36 1.11
C SER A 21 8.53 -9.97 0.59
N ASN A 22 8.14 -9.90 -0.69
CA ASN A 22 7.70 -8.66 -1.34
C ASN A 22 6.29 -8.25 -0.88
N HIS A 23 6.14 -7.76 0.35
CA HIS A 23 4.87 -7.33 0.97
C HIS A 23 4.26 -6.10 0.29
N ARG A 24 3.49 -6.30 -0.79
CA ARG A 24 2.78 -5.22 -1.50
C ARG A 24 1.30 -5.50 -1.77
N CYS A 25 0.69 -6.36 -0.96
CA CYS A 25 -0.73 -6.72 -1.11
C CYS A 25 -1.69 -5.88 -0.28
N GLU A 26 -1.18 -5.00 0.59
CA GLU A 26 -1.98 -4.11 1.42
C GLU A 26 -1.40 -2.71 1.33
N LEU A 27 -2.27 -1.71 1.16
CA LEU A 27 -1.93 -0.30 1.31
C LEU A 27 -2.53 0.20 2.60
N SER A 28 -1.69 0.76 3.46
CA SER A 28 -2.07 1.29 4.76
C SER A 28 -1.79 2.78 4.86
N ILE A 29 -2.54 3.46 5.72
CA ILE A 29 -2.33 4.86 6.10
C ILE A 29 -2.11 4.96 7.61
N MET A 30 -1.25 5.88 8.02
CA MET A 30 -0.94 6.23 9.40
C MET A 30 -0.77 7.75 9.47
N PHE A 31 -1.05 8.32 10.63
CA PHE A 31 -0.97 9.77 10.86
C PHE A 31 0.03 10.05 11.98
N SER A 32 0.63 11.23 11.94
CA SER A 32 1.56 11.72 12.96
C SER A 32 1.21 13.17 13.29
N ASP A 33 1.20 13.49 14.57
CA ASP A 33 0.98 14.83 15.12
C ASP A 33 2.27 15.48 15.67
N ASP A 34 3.42 14.80 15.52
CA ASP A 34 4.69 15.16 16.16
C ASP A 34 5.88 15.22 15.18
N ASP A 35 5.62 15.67 13.95
CA ASP A 35 6.58 15.76 12.85
C ASP A 35 7.20 14.39 12.47
N GLY A 36 6.41 13.32 12.54
CA GLY A 36 6.78 11.98 12.09
C GLY A 36 7.60 11.17 13.09
N LYS A 37 7.65 11.56 14.37
CA LYS A 37 8.37 10.81 15.41
C LYS A 37 7.56 9.62 15.90
N THR A 38 6.26 9.78 16.06
CA THR A 38 5.32 8.71 16.38
C THR A 38 4.19 8.70 15.36
N TRP A 39 3.54 7.54 15.25
CA TRP A 39 2.50 7.29 14.26
C TRP A 39 1.34 6.53 14.91
N THR A 40 0.13 6.79 14.45
CA THR A 40 -1.06 6.01 14.83
C THR A 40 -0.93 4.55 14.40
N GLU A 41 -1.78 3.67 14.95
CA GLU A 41 -1.92 2.31 14.42
C GLU A 41 -2.24 2.33 12.91
N PRO A 42 -1.66 1.41 12.12
CA PRO A 42 -1.87 1.37 10.67
C PRO A 42 -3.30 0.96 10.32
N ALA A 43 -3.96 1.76 9.49
CA ALA A 43 -5.26 1.42 8.93
C ALA A 43 -5.12 0.97 7.47
N VAL A 44 -5.56 -0.26 7.16
CA VAL A 44 -5.52 -0.78 5.78
C VAL A 44 -6.66 -0.19 4.95
N ILE A 45 -6.31 0.57 3.91
CA ILE A 45 -7.26 1.27 3.02
C ILE A 45 -7.49 0.58 1.67
N ALA A 46 -6.61 -0.36 1.29
CA ALA A 46 -6.82 -1.20 0.11
C ALA A 46 -6.08 -2.54 0.24
N ARG A 47 -6.63 -3.59 -0.38
CA ARG A 47 -6.04 -4.94 -0.40
C ARG A 47 -6.12 -5.56 -1.80
N CYS A 48 -5.08 -6.33 -2.16
CA CYS A 48 -5.11 -7.18 -3.33
C CYS A 48 -6.24 -8.21 -3.19
N THR A 49 -7.04 -8.39 -4.23
CA THR A 49 -8.10 -9.41 -4.27
C THR A 49 -7.91 -10.34 -5.45
N ASP A 50 -8.59 -11.49 -5.44
CA ASP A 50 -8.53 -12.43 -6.56
C ASP A 50 -9.02 -11.88 -7.91
N ARG A 51 -9.74 -10.76 -7.87
CA ARG A 51 -10.29 -10.07 -9.05
C ARG A 51 -9.31 -9.11 -9.70
N MET A 52 -8.22 -8.74 -9.02
CA MET A 52 -7.22 -7.84 -9.61
C MET A 52 -6.34 -8.61 -10.61
N PRO A 53 -6.04 -8.03 -11.77
CA PRO A 53 -5.12 -8.65 -12.72
C PRO A 53 -3.74 -8.79 -12.09
N ALA A 54 -3.09 -9.93 -12.32
CA ALA A 54 -1.67 -10.05 -12.02
C ALA A 54 -0.88 -9.11 -12.95
N MET A 55 0.03 -8.35 -12.38
CA MET A 55 0.85 -7.43 -13.17
C MET A 55 1.94 -8.21 -13.88
N LYS A 56 1.75 -8.46 -15.19
CA LYS A 56 2.76 -9.05 -16.08
C LYS A 56 3.39 -7.95 -16.95
N PRO A 57 4.68 -8.05 -17.33
CA PRO A 57 5.64 -9.11 -17.02
C PRO A 57 6.45 -8.87 -15.74
N VAL A 58 6.28 -7.73 -15.08
CA VAL A 58 7.15 -7.30 -13.96
C VAL A 58 6.64 -7.91 -12.66
N GLY A 59 7.11 -9.13 -12.39
CA GLY A 59 7.03 -9.93 -11.17
C GLY A 59 5.63 -10.41 -10.77
N GLY A 60 5.58 -11.70 -10.45
CA GLY A 60 4.45 -12.60 -10.70
C GLY A 60 3.26 -12.52 -9.75
N GLY A 61 2.78 -11.33 -9.42
CA GLY A 61 1.67 -11.16 -8.47
C GLY A 61 0.79 -9.94 -8.69
N ARG A 62 -0.17 -9.78 -7.79
CA ARG A 62 -0.96 -8.56 -7.63
C ARG A 62 -0.23 -7.65 -6.65
N ASP A 63 -0.22 -6.36 -6.94
CA ASP A 63 0.55 -5.37 -6.19
C ASP A 63 -0.28 -4.08 -6.10
N ILE A 64 -0.28 -3.48 -4.91
CA ILE A 64 -0.82 -2.15 -4.61
C ILE A 64 0.35 -1.33 -4.07
N SER A 65 1.06 -0.63 -4.94
CA SER A 65 2.22 0.17 -4.55
C SER A 65 2.42 1.43 -5.36
N TYR A 66 3.33 2.27 -4.86
CA TYR A 66 3.60 3.62 -5.36
C TYR A 66 2.34 4.52 -5.30
N PRO A 67 1.80 4.73 -4.09
CA PRO A 67 0.72 5.68 -3.88
C PRO A 67 1.23 7.12 -4.05
N TYR A 68 0.37 7.96 -4.60
CA TYR A 68 0.50 9.41 -4.60
C TYR A 68 -0.66 9.98 -3.80
N LEU A 69 -0.34 10.85 -2.85
CA LEU A 69 -1.32 11.51 -1.99
C LEU A 69 -1.38 13.00 -2.33
N PHE A 70 -2.60 13.51 -2.41
CA PHE A 70 -2.89 14.93 -2.59
C PHE A 70 -3.99 15.33 -1.61
N GLU A 71 -3.78 16.43 -0.89
CA GLU A 71 -4.81 17.02 -0.03
C GLU A 71 -5.52 18.14 -0.79
N GLY A 72 -6.77 17.91 -1.19
CA GLY A 72 -7.54 18.88 -1.97
C GLY A 72 -8.14 20.00 -1.11
N LYS A 73 -8.45 19.68 0.15
CA LYS A 73 -8.97 20.57 1.20
C LYS A 73 -8.48 20.03 2.55
N PRO A 74 -8.43 20.86 3.60
CA PRO A 74 -8.07 20.41 4.94
C PRO A 74 -8.79 19.11 5.33
N GLY A 75 -8.03 18.04 5.55
CA GLY A 75 -8.50 16.71 5.94
C GLY A 75 -9.16 15.88 4.82
N GLU A 76 -9.20 16.34 3.57
CA GLU A 76 -9.70 15.59 2.41
C GLU A 76 -8.54 15.07 1.57
N LEU A 77 -8.28 13.76 1.66
CA LEU A 77 -7.14 13.10 1.05
C LEU A 77 -7.54 12.31 -0.19
N TRP A 78 -6.85 12.58 -1.30
CA TRP A 78 -7.02 11.90 -2.58
C TRP A 78 -5.77 11.07 -2.84
N ILE A 79 -5.96 9.77 -3.01
CA ILE A 79 -4.89 8.81 -3.22
C ILE A 79 -5.06 8.16 -4.57
N THR A 80 -4.01 8.22 -5.38
CA THR A 80 -3.90 7.47 -6.64
C THR A 80 -2.74 6.50 -6.54
N ILE A 81 -2.80 5.37 -7.23
CA ILE A 81 -1.84 4.29 -7.08
C ILE A 81 -1.35 3.91 -8.47
N TRP A 82 -0.04 3.97 -8.70
CA TRP A 82 0.50 3.63 -10.02
C TRP A 82 0.43 2.14 -10.29
N ARG A 83 0.87 1.34 -9.32
CA ARG A 83 0.74 -0.12 -9.36
C ARG A 83 -0.52 -0.49 -8.59
N GLY A 84 -1.68 -0.29 -9.21
CA GLY A 84 -3.01 -0.48 -8.66
C GLY A 84 -4.05 0.22 -9.53
N GLU A 85 -5.33 -0.08 -9.35
CA GLU A 85 -6.41 0.55 -10.13
C GLU A 85 -7.23 1.54 -9.29
N GLN A 86 -7.02 1.53 -7.97
CA GLN A 86 -7.84 2.28 -7.05
C GLN A 86 -7.52 3.78 -7.11
N ARG A 87 -8.58 4.58 -7.12
CA ARG A 87 -8.54 6.01 -6.84
C ARG A 87 -9.40 6.23 -5.60
N ILE A 88 -8.76 6.59 -4.50
CA ILE A 88 -9.38 6.60 -3.18
C ILE A 88 -9.54 8.05 -2.74
N LYS A 89 -10.72 8.37 -2.22
CA LYS A 89 -10.93 9.60 -1.45
C LYS A 89 -11.30 9.20 -0.03
N LEU A 90 -10.61 9.76 0.94
CA LEU A 90 -10.82 9.50 2.36
C LEU A 90 -10.74 10.81 3.16
N TYR A 91 -11.28 10.81 4.37
CA TYR A 91 -11.21 11.95 5.27
C TYR A 91 -10.33 11.62 6.49
N GLU A 92 -9.43 12.51 6.84
CA GLU A 92 -8.51 12.36 7.99
C GLU A 92 -9.26 12.05 9.29
N LYS A 93 -10.36 12.76 9.55
CA LYS A 93 -11.23 12.57 10.73
C LYS A 93 -11.81 11.15 10.89
N ASP A 94 -11.75 10.33 9.84
CA ASP A 94 -12.20 8.93 9.91
C ASP A 94 -11.12 8.03 10.58
N PHE A 95 -9.92 8.56 10.82
CA PHE A 95 -8.76 7.86 11.36
C PHE A 95 -8.20 8.47 12.65
N VAL A 96 -8.34 9.78 12.83
CA VAL A 96 -7.85 10.52 14.00
C VAL A 96 -8.98 11.32 14.65
N ASN A 97 -8.96 11.42 15.99
CA ASN A 97 -9.95 12.14 16.79
C ASN A 97 -9.51 13.56 17.10
#